data_AF-A0A560QNW0-F1
#
_entry.id   AF-A0A560QNW0-F1
#
_cell.length_a   1.000
_cell.length_b   1.000
_cell.length_c   1.000
_cell.angle_alpha   90.00
_cell.angle_beta   90.00
_cell.angle_gamma   90.00
#
_symmetry.space_group_name_H-M   'P 1'
#
loop_
_entity.id
_entity.type
_entity.pdbx_description
1 polymer ?
#
loop_
_entity_poly.entity_id
_entity_poly.type
_entity_poly.pdbx_seq_one_letter_code
_entity_poly.pdbx_strand_id
1 'polypeptide(L)'
;MSVSFNPKRIPGNTNLRYWYDYTYDGYPLMVDAGPFVEQYLEKLYQTMQYALVDYSRVFAFRFDLRIPHGKPLPSDALTNQMIRRFKTSLDEQILWDRQRARNRNRSAHDSKVRMF
;
A
#
# COMPACT_ATOMS: atom_id res chain seq x y z
N MET A 1 25.17 -28.31 7.93
CA MET A 1 24.03 -27.40 7.65
C MET A 1 24.44 -26.02 8.13
N SER A 2 24.73 -25.09 7.23
CA SER A 2 25.06 -23.71 7.61
C SER A 2 23.77 -23.01 8.04
N VAL A 3 23.70 -22.62 9.32
CA VAL A 3 22.61 -21.76 9.79
C VAL A 3 22.83 -20.39 9.15
N SER A 4 22.07 -20.07 8.11
CA SER A 4 22.08 -18.73 7.51
C SER A 4 21.58 -17.73 8.55
N PHE A 5 22.42 -16.78 8.93
CA PHE A 5 22.03 -15.71 9.84
C PHE A 5 21.03 -14.78 9.14
N ASN A 6 19.80 -14.77 9.62
CA ASN A 6 18.75 -13.88 9.14
C ASN A 6 18.58 -12.72 10.13
N PRO A 7 18.98 -11.49 9.79
CA PRO A 7 18.84 -10.36 10.71
C PRO A 7 17.37 -10.12 11.05
N LYS A 8 17.06 -9.88 12.33
CA LYS A 8 15.68 -9.62 12.76
C LYS A 8 15.20 -8.22 12.40
N ARG A 9 16.09 -7.23 12.40
CA ARG A 9 15.78 -5.80 12.23
C ARG A 9 16.49 -5.21 11.02
N ILE A 10 15.86 -4.21 10.40
CA ILE A 10 16.42 -3.54 9.23
C ILE A 10 17.54 -2.58 9.68
N PRO A 11 18.74 -2.67 9.08
CA PRO A 11 19.79 -1.69 9.31
C PRO A 11 19.31 -0.27 8.97
N GLY A 12 19.55 0.69 9.86
CA GLY A 12 19.11 2.08 9.68
C GLY A 12 17.67 2.36 10.15
N ASN A 13 16.85 1.35 10.45
CA ASN A 13 15.55 1.54 11.11
C ASN A 13 15.17 0.33 11.97
N THR A 14 15.53 0.37 13.25
CA THR A 14 15.30 -0.72 14.21
C THR A 14 13.83 -0.94 14.56
N ASN A 15 12.94 0.01 14.24
CA ASN A 15 11.51 -0.17 14.40
C ASN A 15 10.92 -1.14 13.36
N LEU A 16 11.64 -1.40 12.26
CA LEU A 16 11.22 -2.33 11.22
C LEU A 16 11.88 -3.69 11.39
N ARG A 17 11.09 -4.75 11.13
CA ARG A 17 11.51 -6.14 11.27
C ARG A 17 11.40 -6.85 9.94
N TYR A 18 12.39 -7.70 9.65
CA TYR A 18 12.33 -8.57 8.49
C TYR A 18 11.35 -9.73 8.74
N TRP A 19 10.66 -10.12 7.68
CA TRP A 19 9.80 -11.29 7.62
C TRP A 19 10.32 -12.24 6.53
N TYR A 20 10.68 -13.45 6.93
CA TYR A 20 11.33 -14.45 6.08
C TYR A 20 10.43 -15.63 5.71
N ASP A 21 9.25 -15.73 6.33
CA ASP A 21 8.34 -16.83 6.06
C ASP A 21 7.66 -16.66 4.69
N TYR A 22 7.21 -17.77 4.12
CA TYR A 22 6.52 -17.83 2.84
C TYR A 22 5.06 -17.43 2.94
N THR A 23 4.53 -17.32 4.15
CA THR A 23 3.14 -16.91 4.41
C THR A 23 3.07 -15.79 5.42
N TYR A 24 1.96 -15.03 5.40
CA TYR A 24 1.60 -14.07 6.43
C TYR A 24 0.11 -14.19 6.74
N ASP A 25 -0.21 -14.55 7.98
CA ASP A 25 -1.59 -14.82 8.44
C ASP A 25 -2.39 -15.74 7.51
N GLY A 26 -1.74 -16.81 7.04
CA GLY A 26 -2.32 -17.80 6.12
C GLY A 26 -2.33 -17.40 4.64
N TYR A 27 -1.92 -16.17 4.28
CA TYR A 27 -1.80 -15.74 2.89
C TYR A 27 -0.41 -16.06 2.33
N PRO A 28 -0.31 -16.62 1.12
CA PRO A 28 0.98 -16.85 0.47
C PRO A 28 1.63 -15.51 0.08
N LEU A 29 2.93 -15.39 0.34
CA LEU A 29 3.75 -14.27 -0.09
C LEU A 29 4.52 -14.61 -1.38
N MET A 30 4.93 -13.57 -2.11
CA MET A 30 5.82 -13.71 -3.25
C MET A 30 7.25 -13.94 -2.76
N VAL A 31 7.57 -15.19 -2.44
CA VAL A 31 8.80 -15.59 -1.74
C VAL A 31 10.08 -15.08 -2.42
N ASP A 32 10.09 -15.01 -3.76
CA ASP A 32 11.22 -14.53 -4.56
C ASP A 32 11.45 -13.01 -4.46
N ALA A 33 10.48 -12.26 -3.93
CA ALA A 33 10.57 -10.81 -3.71
C ALA A 33 10.96 -10.43 -2.28
N GLY A 34 11.08 -11.41 -1.36
CA GLY A 34 11.44 -11.20 0.03
C GLY A 34 12.94 -10.91 0.25
N PRO A 35 13.35 -10.64 1.50
CA PRO A 35 12.55 -10.64 2.73
C PRO A 35 11.63 -9.41 2.82
N PHE A 36 10.47 -9.59 3.45
CA PHE A 36 9.46 -8.53 3.61
C PHE A 36 9.65 -7.75 4.91
N VAL A 37 8.89 -6.67 5.07
CA VAL A 37 8.85 -5.90 6.31
C VAL A 37 7.58 -6.25 7.07
N GLU A 38 7.72 -6.85 8.27
CA GLU A 38 6.60 -7.36 9.07
C GLU A 38 5.52 -6.30 9.31
N GLN A 39 5.91 -5.08 9.66
CA GLN A 39 4.98 -3.97 9.93
C GLN A 39 4.24 -3.50 8.67
N TYR A 40 4.80 -3.68 7.49
CA TYR A 40 4.11 -3.34 6.24
C TYR A 40 3.15 -4.46 5.83
N LEU A 41 3.51 -5.73 6.08
CA LEU A 41 2.60 -6.86 5.92
C LEU A 41 1.39 -6.72 6.86
N GLU A 42 1.62 -6.37 8.12
CA GLU A 42 0.55 -6.15 9.10
C GLU A 42 -0.43 -5.07 8.64
N LYS A 43 0.08 -3.93 8.19
CA LYS A 43 -0.76 -2.84 7.70
C LYS A 43 -1.49 -3.19 6.40
N LEU A 44 -0.85 -3.92 5.48
CA LEU A 44 -1.48 -4.44 4.27
C LEU A 44 -2.64 -5.36 4.61
N TYR A 45 -2.38 -6.31 5.51
CA TYR A 45 -3.36 -7.26 5.97
C TYR A 45 -4.55 -6.56 6.61
N GLN A 46 -4.32 -5.64 7.56
CA GLN A 46 -5.39 -4.86 8.20
C GLN A 46 -6.20 -4.06 7.18
N THR A 47 -5.54 -3.42 6.21
CA THR A 47 -6.20 -2.66 5.14
C THR A 47 -7.12 -3.53 4.31
N MET A 48 -6.65 -4.74 3.95
CA MET A 48 -7.44 -5.73 3.23
C MET A 48 -8.64 -6.20 4.05
N GLN A 49 -8.45 -6.52 5.33
CA GLN A 49 -9.54 -6.94 6.21
C GLN A 49 -10.61 -5.84 6.34
N TYR A 50 -10.21 -4.58 6.55
CA TYR A 50 -11.17 -3.47 6.61
C TYR A 50 -11.92 -3.26 5.30
N ALA A 51 -11.28 -3.46 4.14
CA ALA A 51 -11.96 -3.38 2.85
C ALA A 51 -13.00 -4.49 2.68
N LEU A 52 -12.67 -5.72 3.11
CA LEU A 52 -13.56 -6.88 3.03
C LEU A 52 -14.75 -6.79 4.01
N VAL A 53 -14.57 -6.11 5.15
CA VAL A 53 -15.66 -5.83 6.10
C VAL A 53 -16.66 -4.83 5.51
N ASP A 54 -16.19 -3.79 4.83
CA ASP A 54 -17.07 -2.76 4.25
C ASP A 54 -17.79 -3.21 2.97
N TYR A 55 -17.15 -4.09 2.18
CA TYR A 55 -17.60 -4.43 0.84
C TYR A 55 -17.50 -5.93 0.57
N SER A 56 -18.59 -6.54 0.09
CA SER A 56 -18.62 -7.96 -0.29
C SER A 56 -17.76 -8.30 -1.52
N ARG A 57 -17.39 -7.28 -2.30
CA ARG A 57 -16.51 -7.40 -3.48
C ARG A 57 -15.51 -6.27 -3.46
N VAL A 58 -14.23 -6.60 -3.34
CA VAL A 58 -13.12 -5.64 -3.32
C VAL A 58 -12.29 -5.79 -4.60
N PHE A 59 -11.85 -4.67 -5.16
CA PHE A 59 -10.89 -4.63 -6.26
C PHE A 59 -9.56 -4.09 -5.74
N ALA A 60 -8.50 -4.89 -5.88
CA ALA A 60 -7.15 -4.53 -5.45
C ALA A 60 -6.26 -4.22 -6.66
N PHE A 61 -5.47 -3.17 -6.57
CA PHE A 61 -4.54 -2.74 -7.61
C PHE A 61 -3.35 -2.02 -6.98
N ARG A 62 -2.23 -2.01 -7.70
CA ARG A 62 -0.96 -1.45 -7.26
C ARG A 62 -0.64 -0.19 -8.07
N PHE A 63 -0.17 0.84 -7.38
CA PHE A 63 0.43 2.02 -8.01
C PHE A 63 1.93 1.99 -7.85
N ASP A 64 2.66 2.11 -8.96
CA ASP A 64 4.11 2.29 -8.96
C ASP A 64 4.43 3.75 -9.27
N LEU A 65 4.77 4.52 -8.23
CA LEU A 65 5.18 5.92 -8.38
C LEU A 65 6.62 5.98 -8.89
N ARG A 66 6.80 6.46 -10.12
CA ARG A 66 8.12 6.60 -10.76
C ARG A 66 8.55 8.07 -10.76
N ILE A 67 9.78 8.30 -10.34
CA ILE A 67 10.40 9.62 -10.34
C ILE A 67 11.20 9.80 -11.63
N PRO A 68 11.18 10.98 -12.27
CA PRO A 68 11.96 11.24 -13.47
C PRO A 68 13.46 11.04 -13.25
N HIS A 69 14.11 10.29 -14.14
CA HIS A 69 15.56 10.14 -14.14
C HIS A 69 16.23 11.33 -14.85
N GLY A 70 17.40 11.76 -14.36
CA GLY A 70 18.21 12.81 -15.01
C GLY A 70 17.69 14.24 -14.86
N LYS A 71 16.70 14.47 -13.98
CA LYS A 71 16.20 15.81 -13.65
C LYS A 71 16.46 16.13 -12.18
N PRO A 72 16.70 17.40 -11.83
CA PRO A 72 16.70 17.83 -10.43
C PRO A 72 15.39 17.42 -9.76
N LEU A 73 15.50 16.73 -8.64
CA LEU A 73 14.34 16.29 -7.87
C LEU A 73 13.97 17.35 -6.83
N PRO A 74 12.68 17.51 -6.52
CA PRO A 74 12.25 18.22 -5.33
C PRO A 74 12.95 17.67 -4.08
N SER A 75 13.18 18.52 -3.07
CA SER A 75 13.85 18.12 -1.82
C SER A 75 13.11 17.01 -1.07
N ASP A 76 11.80 16.87 -1.29
CA ASP A 76 10.94 15.88 -0.67
C ASP A 76 10.73 14.61 -1.52
N ALA A 77 11.37 14.51 -2.69
CA ALA A 77 11.13 13.42 -3.65
C ALA A 77 11.43 12.02 -3.08
N LEU A 78 12.38 11.90 -2.15
CA LEU A 78 12.76 10.65 -1.48
C LEU A 78 12.08 10.48 -0.12
N THR A 79 10.99 11.20 0.13
CA THR A 79 10.23 11.13 1.38
C THR A 79 8.82 10.60 1.14
N ASN A 80 8.12 10.28 2.23
CA ASN A 80 6.71 9.89 2.19
C ASN A 80 5.77 11.02 1.71
N GLN A 81 6.26 12.25 1.50
CA GLN A 81 5.43 13.35 0.98
C GLN A 81 4.89 13.06 -0.43
N MET A 82 5.68 12.42 -1.30
CA MET A 82 5.23 12.07 -2.65
C MET A 82 4.02 11.11 -2.62
N ILE A 83 4.09 10.09 -1.76
CA ILE A 83 2.98 9.14 -1.55
C ILE A 83 1.74 9.86 -1.01
N ARG A 84 1.92 10.79 -0.06
CA ARG A 84 0.81 11.59 0.49
C ARG A 84 0.15 12.47 -0.57
N ARG A 85 0.93 13.19 -1.37
CA ARG A 85 0.41 14.04 -2.46
C ARG A 85 -0.35 13.22 -3.49
N PHE A 86 0.21 12.07 -3.88
CA PHE A 86 -0.48 11.12 -4.75
C PHE A 86 -1.82 10.69 -4.16
N LYS A 87 -1.83 10.27 -2.89
CA LYS A 87 -3.05 9.83 -2.20
C LYS A 87 -4.11 10.94 -2.17
N THR A 88 -3.72 12.15 -1.77
CA THR A 88 -4.63 13.31 -1.72
C THR A 88 -5.28 13.57 -3.08
N SER A 89 -4.48 13.60 -4.15
CA SER A 89 -5.00 13.81 -5.50
C SER A 89 -5.92 12.68 -5.95
N LEU A 90 -5.59 11.42 -5.63
CA LEU A 90 -6.42 10.27 -5.96
C LEU A 90 -7.76 10.32 -5.22
N ASP A 91 -7.75 10.61 -3.92
CA ASP A 91 -8.96 10.74 -3.09
C ASP A 91 -9.89 11.83 -3.67
N GLU A 92 -9.33 12.99 -4.04
CA GLU A 92 -10.09 14.09 -4.66
C GLU A 92 -10.73 13.65 -5.99
N GLN A 93 -9.97 13.00 -6.87
CA GLN A 93 -10.49 12.52 -8.15
C GLN A 93 -11.65 11.53 -7.97
N ILE A 94 -11.55 10.62 -7.00
CA ILE A 94 -12.63 9.67 -6.67
C ILE A 94 -13.86 10.42 -6.16
N LEU A 95 -13.69 11.38 -5.23
CA LEU A 95 -14.78 12.18 -4.69
C LEU A 95 -15.55 12.92 -5.79
N TRP A 96 -14.81 13.59 -6.69
CA TRP A 96 -15.39 14.30 -7.83
C TRP A 96 -16.14 13.35 -8.78
N ASP A 97 -15.56 12.19 -9.09
CA ASP A 97 -16.20 11.21 -9.96
C ASP A 97 -17.49 10.63 -9.33
N ARG A 98 -17.48 10.32 -8.03
CA ARG A 98 -18.68 9.86 -7.31
C ARG A 98 -19.76 10.95 -7.25
N GLN A 99 -19.39 12.22 -7.07
CA GLN A 99 -20.34 13.33 -7.13
C GLN A 99 -20.97 13.45 -8.53
N ARG A 100 -20.16 13.34 -9.59
CA ARG A 100 -20.64 13.35 -10.98
C ARG A 100 -21.57 12.16 -11.26
N ALA A 101 -21.26 10.98 -10.73
CA ALA A 101 -22.10 9.80 -10.85
C ALA A 101 -23.47 10.00 -10.17
N ARG A 102 -23.50 10.57 -8.96
CA ARG A 102 -24.75 10.90 -8.24
C ARG A 102 -25.64 11.90 -8.99
N ASN A 103 -25.02 12.91 -9.63
CA ASN A 103 -25.77 13.88 -10.44
C ASN A 103 -26.45 13.23 -11.65
N ARG A 104 -25.89 12.14 -12.17
CA ARG A 104 -26.46 11.37 -13.29
C ARG A 104 -27.45 10.30 -12.83
N ASN A 105 -27.19 9.66 -11.69
CA ASN A 105 -28.03 8.64 -11.10
C ASN A 105 -28.00 8.78 -9.57
N ARG A 106 -29.14 9.17 -8.97
CA ARG A 106 -29.25 9.37 -7.51
C ARG A 106 -28.96 8.11 -6.70
N SER A 107 -29.10 6.92 -7.30
CA SER A 107 -28.79 5.63 -6.68
C SER A 107 -27.33 5.20 -6.86
N ALA A 108 -26.46 6.04 -7.41
CA ALA A 108 -25.04 5.73 -7.53
C ALA A 108 -24.40 5.56 -6.14
N HIS A 109 -23.80 4.39 -5.92
CA HIS A 109 -23.11 4.07 -4.68
C HIS A 109 -21.81 4.85 -4.52
N ASP A 110 -21.44 5.08 -3.26
CA ASP A 110 -20.14 5.64 -2.93
C ASP A 110 -19.01 4.64 -3.20
N SER A 111 -17.78 5.13 -3.30
CA SER A 111 -16.61 4.25 -3.41
C SER A 111 -15.49 4.83 -2.56
N LYS A 112 -14.96 4.01 -1.65
CA LYS A 112 -13.84 4.37 -0.78
C LYS A 112 -12.62 3.55 -1.15
N VAL A 113 -11.47 4.21 -1.24
CA VAL A 113 -10.17 3.56 -1.43
C VAL A 113 -9.45 3.53 -0.09
N ARG A 114 -8.93 2.35 0.25
CA ARG A 114 -8.15 2.11 1.47
C ARG A 114 -6.68 1.86 1.07
N MET A 115 -5.75 2.57 1.70
CA MET A 115 -4.29 2.48 1.48
C MET A 115 -3.58 2.75 2.82
N PHE A 116 -2.40 2.18 3.06
CA PHE A 116 -1.60 2.32 4.29
C PHE A 116 -0.18 2.81 4.02
#